data_AF-F9S1V7-F1
#
_entry.id   AF-F9S1V7-F1
#
_cell.length_a   1.000
_cell.length_b   1.000
_cell.length_c   1.000
_cell.angle_alpha   90.00
_cell.angle_beta   90.00
_cell.angle_gamma   90.00
#
_symmetry.space_group_name_H-M   'P 1'
#
loop_
_entity.id
_entity.type
_entity.pdbx_description
1 polymer ?
#
loop_
_entity_poly.entity_id
_entity_poly.type
_entity_poly.pdbx_seq_one_letter_code
_entity_poly.pdbx_strand_id
1 'polypeptide(L)'
;MLLEEYIQTHYGTARGNKAAFLRDNPQILPQELNRWINAKLKLNLQTGEIYKPTSKTISLIALPTVSNLNSVIQLDQEQVEQLQRCAAHAKYSVDKLLNQLIEAEDLRVQLLAEQTCISSSVSVQSLTTKIGNAFKGLSGKSEMYEFSRVLDSLVVQLLDDNLLALKVRPIDIAESERLVISRTAYYWYGGNVADRISKIFGTIDVYLWNEIFDPRSDVVFIGGASNVTISYLVCQRLCQLFKQVKTEYKKSLGKFINARSKEDIANDYMARFVSGALEPVRMMYDEDTQLALFEYAGNKYPYAMN
;
A
#
# COMPACT_ATOMS: atom_id res chain seq x y z
N MET A 1 31.48 -16.57 16.05
CA MET A 1 30.00 -16.48 15.95
C MET A 1 29.45 -17.79 15.39
N LEU A 2 28.22 -18.21 15.69
CA LEU A 2 27.64 -19.37 14.99
C LEU A 2 27.38 -19.04 13.52
N LEU A 3 27.48 -20.02 12.63
CA LEU A 3 27.21 -19.82 11.20
C LEU A 3 25.76 -19.37 10.96
N GLU A 4 24.80 -19.92 11.72
CA GLU A 4 23.39 -19.55 11.64
C GLU A 4 23.15 -18.10 12.08
N GLU A 5 23.78 -17.67 13.18
CA GLU A 5 23.75 -16.27 13.64
C GLU A 5 24.35 -15.33 12.60
N TYR A 6 25.47 -15.70 11.97
CA TYR A 6 26.07 -14.91 10.89
C TYR A 6 25.08 -14.69 9.74
N ILE A 7 24.42 -15.75 9.27
CA ILE A 7 23.48 -15.67 8.15
C ILE A 7 22.28 -14.80 8.51
N GLN A 8 21.76 -14.94 9.73
CA GLN A 8 20.61 -14.14 10.17
C GLN A 8 20.96 -12.66 10.31
N THR A 9 22.15 -12.33 10.82
CA THR A 9 22.61 -10.94 10.97
C THR A 9 22.89 -10.27 9.63
N HIS A 10 23.51 -10.99 8.68
CA HIS A 10 23.96 -10.39 7.40
C HIS A 10 22.95 -10.50 6.26
N TYR A 11 22.08 -11.51 6.27
CA TYR A 11 21.10 -11.76 5.20
C TYR A 11 19.65 -11.67 5.69
N GLY A 12 19.44 -11.31 6.95
CA GLY A 12 18.14 -11.20 7.59
C GLY A 12 17.53 -12.54 8.00
N THR A 13 16.37 -12.47 8.65
CA THR A 13 15.61 -13.63 9.17
C THR A 13 14.55 -14.14 8.19
N ALA A 14 14.39 -13.49 7.03
CA ALA A 14 13.34 -13.78 6.05
C ALA A 14 13.59 -15.10 5.28
N ARG A 15 12.50 -15.66 4.72
CA ARG A 15 12.50 -16.88 3.90
C ARG A 15 13.27 -16.62 2.59
N GLY A 16 14.56 -16.98 2.56
CA GLY A 16 15.44 -16.76 1.42
C GLY A 16 16.89 -16.42 1.78
N ASN A 17 17.16 -16.06 3.04
CA ASN A 17 18.48 -15.74 3.56
C ASN A 17 19.56 -16.81 3.27
N LYS A 18 19.23 -18.10 3.43
CA LYS A 18 20.14 -19.21 3.11
C LYS A 18 20.47 -19.29 1.62
N ALA A 19 19.50 -18.95 0.74
CA ALA A 19 19.72 -18.94 -0.70
C ALA A 19 20.59 -17.74 -1.13
N ALA A 20 20.45 -16.60 -0.46
CA ALA A 20 21.34 -15.44 -0.66
C ALA A 20 22.77 -15.76 -0.21
N PHE A 21 22.94 -16.38 0.97
CA PHE A 21 24.25 -16.85 1.44
C PHE A 21 24.95 -17.81 0.46
N LEU A 22 24.20 -18.75 -0.12
CA LEU A 22 24.71 -19.71 -1.11
C LEU A 22 25.06 -19.05 -2.46
N ARG A 23 24.43 -17.93 -2.81
CA ARG A 23 24.75 -17.16 -4.01
C ARG A 23 26.14 -16.52 -3.90
N ASP A 24 26.46 -16.00 -2.72
CA ASP A 24 27.75 -15.36 -2.44
C ASP A 24 28.86 -16.39 -2.15
N ASN A 25 28.46 -17.63 -1.88
CA ASN A 25 29.35 -18.75 -1.58
C ASN A 25 29.02 -19.98 -2.46
N PRO A 26 29.20 -19.89 -3.78
CA PRO A 26 28.82 -20.95 -4.72
C PRO A 26 29.59 -22.26 -4.52
N GLN A 27 30.72 -22.23 -3.82
CA GLN A 27 31.52 -23.39 -3.43
C GLN A 27 30.89 -24.26 -2.32
N ILE A 28 29.83 -23.77 -1.68
CA ILE A 28 29.11 -24.46 -0.61
C ILE A 28 27.85 -25.08 -1.17
N LEU A 29 27.65 -26.38 -0.96
CA LEU A 29 26.41 -27.05 -1.38
C LEU A 29 25.27 -26.79 -0.39
N PRO A 30 24.00 -26.68 -0.83
CA PRO A 30 22.86 -26.48 0.06
C PRO A 30 22.73 -27.56 1.16
N GLN A 31 23.10 -28.80 0.84
CA GLN A 31 23.09 -29.90 1.79
C GLN A 31 24.20 -29.78 2.85
N GLU A 32 25.37 -29.26 2.47
CA GLU A 32 26.48 -29.00 3.39
C GLU A 32 26.13 -27.88 4.37
N LEU A 33 25.54 -26.79 3.87
CA LEU A 33 25.10 -25.67 4.70
C LEU A 33 24.10 -26.12 5.77
N ASN A 34 23.10 -26.92 5.40
CA ASN A 34 22.14 -27.45 6.36
C ASN A 34 22.79 -28.36 7.41
N ARG A 35 23.79 -29.18 7.01
CA ARG A 35 24.57 -30.00 7.96
C ARG A 35 25.37 -29.13 8.94
N TRP A 36 25.99 -28.05 8.46
CA TRP A 36 26.78 -27.14 9.30
C TRP A 36 25.94 -26.33 10.28
N ILE A 37 24.76 -25.89 9.85
CA ILE A 37 23.77 -25.22 10.72
C ILE A 37 23.31 -26.19 11.81
N ASN A 38 22.89 -27.41 11.43
CA ASN A 38 22.44 -28.42 12.39
C ASN A 38 23.54 -28.85 13.38
N ALA A 39 24.80 -28.87 12.92
CA ALA A 39 25.96 -29.17 13.76
C ALA A 39 26.43 -27.96 14.61
N LYS A 40 25.75 -26.81 14.54
CA LYS A 40 26.08 -25.58 15.27
C LYS A 40 27.54 -25.17 15.13
N LEU A 41 28.06 -25.22 13.90
CA LEU A 41 29.45 -24.89 13.64
C LEU A 41 29.73 -23.39 13.86
N LYS A 42 30.93 -23.11 14.36
CA LYS A 42 31.41 -21.76 14.63
C LYS A 42 32.22 -21.23 13.45
N LEU A 43 31.98 -19.97 13.13
CA LEU A 43 32.67 -19.20 12.12
C LEU A 43 33.74 -18.31 12.76
N ASN A 44 34.94 -18.31 12.19
CA ASN A 44 35.97 -17.30 12.44
C ASN A 44 35.69 -16.05 11.59
N LEU A 45 35.39 -14.94 12.25
CA LEU A 45 35.05 -13.66 11.59
C LEU A 45 36.27 -12.95 11.00
N GLN A 46 37.49 -13.39 11.31
CA GLN A 46 38.71 -12.81 10.76
C GLN A 46 39.20 -13.55 9.51
N THR A 47 39.02 -14.88 9.46
CA THR A 47 39.54 -15.73 8.37
C THR A 47 38.46 -16.31 7.46
N GLY A 48 37.19 -16.25 7.85
CA GLY A 48 36.09 -16.89 7.12
C GLY A 48 36.07 -18.41 7.24
N GLU A 49 36.90 -18.98 8.13
CA GLU A 49 36.98 -20.42 8.36
C GLU A 49 35.86 -20.92 9.26
N ILE A 50 35.35 -22.11 8.95
CA ILE A 50 34.39 -22.81 9.79
C ILE A 50 35.13 -23.86 10.60
N TYR A 51 35.05 -23.80 11.93
CA TYR A 51 35.73 -24.76 12.82
C TYR A 51 35.16 -26.18 12.60
N LYS A 52 35.96 -27.05 11.96
CA LYS A 52 35.63 -28.34 11.29
C LYS A 52 34.71 -28.17 10.08
N PRO A 53 35.24 -27.78 8.90
CA PRO A 53 35.96 -28.72 8.04
C PRO A 53 37.23 -28.13 7.38
N THR A 54 38.26 -28.97 7.28
CA THR A 54 39.70 -28.67 7.10
C THR A 54 40.16 -27.87 5.87
N SER A 55 39.29 -27.29 5.03
CA SER A 55 39.73 -26.55 3.83
C SER A 55 38.73 -25.55 3.21
N LYS A 56 37.55 -25.29 3.82
CA LYS A 56 36.53 -24.43 3.20
C LYS A 56 36.40 -23.09 3.94
N THR A 57 36.67 -22.02 3.21
CA THR A 57 36.43 -20.64 3.63
C THR A 57 35.13 -20.12 3.02
N ILE A 58 34.45 -19.25 3.76
CA ILE A 58 33.32 -18.49 3.25
C ILE A 58 33.78 -17.07 2.90
N SER A 59 33.21 -16.50 1.86
CA SER A 59 33.30 -15.07 1.56
C SER A 59 32.58 -14.33 2.66
N LEU A 60 33.34 -13.70 3.56
CA LEU A 60 32.78 -12.82 4.57
C LEU A 60 32.32 -11.54 3.89
N ILE A 61 31.03 -11.21 4.03
CA ILE A 61 30.57 -9.84 3.83
C ILE A 61 31.26 -9.02 4.92
N ALA A 62 32.30 -8.28 4.53
CA ALA A 62 32.98 -7.36 5.43
C ALA A 62 31.95 -6.36 5.96
N LEU A 63 31.79 -6.30 7.28
CA LEU A 63 31.21 -5.12 7.91
C LEU A 63 32.07 -3.93 7.49
N PRO A 64 31.48 -2.81 7.04
CA PRO A 64 32.24 -1.60 6.75
C PRO A 64 32.93 -1.17 8.04
N THR A 65 34.20 -1.54 8.16
CA THR A 65 35.05 -1.02 9.23
C THR A 65 35.42 0.40 8.83
N VAL A 66 35.48 1.31 9.80
CA VAL A 66 35.67 2.76 9.62
C VAL A 66 36.84 3.12 8.67
N SER A 67 37.81 2.22 8.49
CA SER A 67 38.92 2.32 7.55
C SER A 67 38.52 2.33 6.06
N ASN A 68 37.41 1.69 5.67
CA ASN A 68 36.95 1.58 4.27
C ASN A 68 35.92 2.64 3.87
N LEU A 69 35.42 3.45 4.80
CA LEU A 69 34.50 4.56 4.49
C LEU A 69 35.18 5.66 3.67
N ASN A 70 36.47 5.90 3.93
CA ASN A 70 37.27 6.89 3.19
C ASN A 70 37.53 6.51 1.72
N SER A 71 37.35 5.23 1.34
CA SER A 71 37.50 4.77 -0.05
C SER A 71 36.19 4.64 -0.82
N VAL A 72 35.04 4.65 -0.14
CA VAL A 72 33.72 4.43 -0.79
C VAL A 72 32.93 5.72 -0.96
N ILE A 73 33.18 6.74 -0.13
CA ILE A 73 32.55 8.06 -0.25
C ILE A 73 33.68 9.09 -0.44
N GLN A 74 34.13 9.26 -1.68
CA GLN A 74 34.88 10.46 -2.04
C GLN A 74 33.87 11.61 -2.09
N LEU A 75 33.79 12.40 -1.03
CA LEU A 75 33.08 13.67 -1.07
C LEU A 75 33.78 14.57 -2.08
N ASP A 76 33.02 15.13 -3.02
CA ASP A 76 33.56 16.11 -3.97
C ASP A 76 34.13 17.32 -3.22
N GLN A 77 35.16 17.97 -3.77
CA GLN A 77 35.80 19.13 -3.14
C GLN A 77 34.79 20.22 -2.75
N GLU A 78 33.75 20.41 -3.56
CA GLU A 78 32.67 21.37 -3.29
C GLU A 78 31.82 20.99 -2.05
N GLN A 79 31.58 19.69 -1.84
CA GLN A 79 30.84 19.18 -0.68
C GLN A 79 31.66 19.31 0.60
N VAL A 80 32.98 19.13 0.51
CA VAL A 80 33.91 19.34 1.63
C VAL A 80 33.94 20.82 2.03
N GLU A 81 33.98 21.73 1.07
CA GLU A 81 33.92 23.17 1.33
C GLU A 81 32.58 23.60 1.96
N GLN A 82 31.46 23.04 1.49
CA GLN A 82 30.14 23.29 2.08
C GLN A 82 30.05 22.77 3.52
N LEU A 83 30.53 21.56 3.79
CA LEU A 83 30.60 21.00 5.14
C LEU A 83 31.43 21.88 6.07
N GLN A 84 32.58 22.39 5.62
CA GLN A 84 33.42 23.29 6.41
C GLN A 84 32.72 24.64 6.68
N ARG A 85 32.01 25.21 5.70
CA ARG A 85 31.22 26.43 5.89
C ARG A 85 30.08 26.22 6.89
N CYS A 86 29.36 25.11 6.80
CA CYS A 86 28.30 24.75 7.72
C CYS A 86 28.84 24.51 9.15
N ALA A 87 29.98 23.82 9.27
CA ALA A 87 30.64 23.58 10.55
C ALA A 87 31.09 24.90 11.21
N ALA A 88 31.66 25.82 10.41
CA ALA A 88 32.06 27.15 10.87
C ALA A 88 30.86 27.99 11.32
N HIS A 89 29.75 27.96 10.59
CA HIS A 89 28.53 28.68 10.95
C HIS A 89 27.88 28.13 12.22
N ALA A 90 27.91 26.81 12.41
CA ALA A 90 27.33 26.13 13.56
C ALA A 90 28.27 26.08 14.79
N LYS A 91 29.51 26.59 14.67
CA LYS A 91 30.56 26.55 15.71
C LYS A 91 30.89 25.13 16.20
N TYR A 92 30.81 24.15 15.31
CA TYR A 92 31.18 22.75 15.60
C TYR A 92 32.44 22.36 14.82
N SER A 93 33.19 21.37 15.31
CA SER A 93 34.20 20.71 14.49
C SER A 93 33.50 19.87 13.40
N VAL A 94 34.14 19.72 12.24
CA VAL A 94 33.59 18.99 11.09
C VAL A 94 33.18 17.57 11.49
N ASP A 95 34.02 16.87 12.26
CA ASP A 95 33.73 15.51 12.74
C ASP A 95 32.54 15.45 13.69
N LYS A 96 32.37 16.49 14.53
CA LYS A 96 31.24 16.55 15.49
C LYS A 96 29.93 16.85 14.77
N LEU A 97 29.96 17.70 13.74
CA LEU A 97 28.81 17.96 12.87
C LEU A 97 28.40 16.69 12.10
N LEU A 98 29.38 15.97 11.55
CA LEU A 98 29.13 14.73 10.79
C LEU A 98 28.46 13.67 11.67
N ASN A 99 28.97 13.47 12.89
CA ASN A 99 28.39 12.51 13.83
C ASN A 99 26.95 12.90 14.24
N GLN A 100 26.67 14.18 14.43
CA GLN A 100 25.29 14.62 14.71
C GLN A 100 24.34 14.42 13.53
N LEU A 101 24.82 14.59 12.30
CA LEU A 101 24.02 14.32 11.10
C LEU A 101 23.75 12.81 10.94
N ILE A 102 24.74 11.97 11.24
CA ILE A 102 24.59 10.52 11.24
C ILE A 102 23.59 10.09 12.31
N GLU A 103 23.73 10.59 13.54
CA GLU A 103 22.78 10.30 14.64
C GLU A 103 21.36 10.77 14.30
N ALA A 104 21.21 11.94 13.67
CA ALA A 104 19.91 12.45 13.23
C ALA A 104 19.29 11.57 12.13
N GLU A 105 20.12 11.07 11.21
CA GLU A 105 19.69 10.18 10.14
C GLU A 105 19.32 8.79 10.66
N ASP A 106 20.09 8.24 11.59
CA ASP A 106 19.77 6.99 12.28
C ASP A 106 18.45 7.10 13.05
N LEU A 107 18.21 8.22 13.73
CA LEU A 107 16.95 8.48 14.43
C LEU A 107 15.78 8.61 13.44
N ARG A 108 16.00 9.26 12.29
CA ARG A 108 15.01 9.35 11.20
C ARG A 108 14.67 7.96 10.66
N VAL A 109 15.67 7.12 10.42
CA VAL A 109 15.50 5.74 9.95
C VAL A 109 14.76 4.88 10.99
N GLN A 110 15.06 5.03 12.28
CA GLN A 110 14.34 4.34 13.35
C GLN A 110 12.87 4.76 13.43
N LEU A 111 12.57 6.06 13.37
CA LEU A 111 11.20 6.58 13.36
C LEU A 111 10.42 6.12 12.11
N LEU A 112 11.09 6.03 10.97
CA LEU A 112 10.50 5.49 9.74
C LEU A 112 10.23 3.98 9.86
N ALA A 113 11.13 3.23 10.47
CA ALA A 113 10.95 1.80 10.73
C ALA A 113 9.77 1.54 11.69
N GLU A 114 9.63 2.34 12.74
CA GLU A 114 8.50 2.30 13.67
C GLU A 114 7.18 2.62 12.98
N GLN A 115 7.14 3.59 12.06
CA GLN A 115 5.96 3.89 11.23
C GLN A 115 5.61 2.73 10.28
N THR A 116 6.59 2.03 9.71
CA THR A 116 6.32 0.84 8.88
C THR A 116 5.84 -0.38 9.66
N CYS A 117 6.14 -0.48 10.97
CA CYS A 117 5.57 -1.54 11.81
C CYS A 117 4.08 -1.32 12.07
N ILE A 118 3.62 -0.07 12.17
CA ILE A 118 2.19 0.28 12.34
C ILE A 118 1.40 0.00 11.05
N SER A 119 2.03 0.08 9.88
CA SER A 119 1.38 -0.21 8.58
C SER A 119 1.29 -1.71 8.25
N SER A 120 1.89 -2.59 9.05
CA SER A 120 1.80 -4.04 8.86
C SER A 120 0.70 -4.67 9.74
N SER A 121 -0.38 -5.09 9.08
CA SER A 121 -1.47 -5.96 9.58
C SER A 121 -2.71 -5.32 10.23
N VAL A 122 -3.29 -4.28 9.63
CA VAL A 122 -4.76 -4.18 9.73
C VAL A 122 -5.33 -5.40 8.99
N SER A 123 -5.80 -6.41 9.74
CA SER A 123 -6.41 -7.58 9.12
C SER A 123 -7.63 -7.14 8.30
N VAL A 124 -7.67 -7.55 7.03
CA VAL A 124 -8.81 -7.28 6.11
C VAL A 124 -10.13 -7.70 6.75
N GLN A 125 -10.11 -8.73 7.60
CA GLN A 125 -11.26 -9.22 8.35
C GLN A 125 -11.79 -8.22 9.40
N SER A 126 -10.92 -7.50 10.09
CA SER A 126 -11.30 -6.44 11.03
C SER A 126 -11.99 -5.28 10.30
N LEU A 127 -11.41 -4.82 9.19
CA LEU A 127 -12.00 -3.78 8.34
C LEU A 127 -13.36 -4.21 7.79
N THR A 128 -13.46 -5.44 7.28
CA THR A 128 -14.70 -6.01 6.76
C THR A 128 -15.79 -6.04 7.83
N THR A 129 -15.42 -6.37 9.07
CA THR A 129 -16.38 -6.41 10.20
C THR A 129 -16.82 -5.01 10.60
N LYS A 130 -15.92 -4.03 10.66
CA LYS A 130 -16.25 -2.62 10.95
C LYS A 130 -17.16 -2.01 9.89
N ILE A 131 -16.79 -2.15 8.62
CA ILE A 131 -17.61 -1.69 7.48
C ILE A 131 -18.95 -2.42 7.50
N GLY A 132 -18.95 -3.75 7.66
CA GLY A 132 -20.17 -4.54 7.78
C GLY A 132 -21.11 -4.01 8.86
N ASN A 133 -20.58 -3.69 10.05
CA ASN A 133 -21.34 -3.12 11.16
C ASN A 133 -21.90 -1.72 10.85
N ALA A 134 -21.13 -0.84 10.22
CA ALA A 134 -21.58 0.49 9.82
C ALA A 134 -22.77 0.41 8.85
N PHE A 135 -22.73 -0.53 7.90
CA PHE A 135 -23.79 -0.73 6.91
C PHE A 135 -24.93 -1.66 7.35
N LYS A 136 -24.95 -2.17 8.60
CA LYS A 136 -26.01 -3.10 9.08
C LYS A 136 -27.40 -2.48 9.07
N GLY A 137 -27.50 -1.17 9.30
CA GLY A 137 -28.78 -0.45 9.34
C GLY A 137 -29.38 -0.17 7.95
N LEU A 138 -28.61 -0.31 6.88
CA LEU A 138 -29.03 0.05 5.53
C LEU A 138 -29.69 -1.13 4.80
N SER A 139 -30.78 -0.84 4.10
CA SER A 139 -31.53 -1.83 3.34
C SER A 139 -31.95 -1.29 1.98
N GLY A 140 -32.57 -2.12 1.13
CA GLY A 140 -33.13 -1.69 -0.16
C GLY A 140 -34.26 -0.66 -0.06
N LYS A 141 -34.77 -0.37 1.15
CA LYS A 141 -35.79 0.66 1.41
C LYS A 141 -35.23 1.94 2.01
N SER A 142 -33.92 1.99 2.27
CA SER A 142 -33.27 3.13 2.88
C SER A 142 -33.27 4.34 1.95
N GLU A 143 -33.43 5.52 2.53
CA GLU A 143 -33.42 6.79 1.82
C GLU A 143 -31.99 7.29 1.58
N MET A 144 -31.84 8.22 0.63
CA MET A 144 -30.53 8.76 0.21
C MET A 144 -29.71 9.30 1.39
N TYR A 145 -30.34 10.04 2.31
CA TYR A 145 -29.66 10.67 3.46
C TYR A 145 -29.11 9.64 4.47
N GLU A 146 -29.66 8.43 4.51
CA GLU A 146 -29.18 7.38 5.42
C GLU A 146 -27.81 6.87 4.95
N PHE A 147 -27.60 6.79 3.64
CA PHE A 147 -26.32 6.40 3.06
C PHE A 147 -25.24 7.44 3.32
N SER A 148 -25.53 8.72 3.08
CA SER A 148 -24.56 9.80 3.34
C SER A 148 -24.16 9.86 4.81
N ARG A 149 -25.14 9.76 5.72
CA ARG A 149 -24.88 9.76 7.17
C ARG A 149 -24.01 8.59 7.63
N VAL A 150 -24.26 7.38 7.10
CA VAL A 150 -23.44 6.20 7.43
C VAL A 150 -22.02 6.37 6.88
N LEU A 151 -21.86 6.93 5.69
CA LEU A 151 -20.54 7.20 5.10
C LEU A 151 -19.78 8.25 5.90
N ASP A 152 -20.40 9.36 6.28
CA ASP A 152 -19.78 10.38 7.13
C ASP A 152 -19.33 9.79 8.47
N SER A 153 -20.21 9.03 9.12
CA SER A 153 -19.89 8.36 10.39
C SER A 153 -18.74 7.36 10.23
N LEU A 154 -18.69 6.65 9.10
CA LEU A 154 -17.62 5.68 8.82
C LEU A 154 -16.29 6.39 8.58
N VAL A 155 -16.27 7.48 7.83
CA VAL A 155 -15.05 8.26 7.57
C VAL A 155 -14.48 8.80 8.87
N VAL A 156 -15.31 9.36 9.75
CA VAL A 156 -14.87 9.86 11.07
C VAL A 156 -14.29 8.72 11.92
N GLN A 157 -14.97 7.58 12.00
CA GLN A 157 -14.48 6.43 12.75
C GLN A 157 -13.14 5.90 12.22
N LEU A 158 -12.98 5.82 10.90
CA LEU A 158 -11.75 5.34 10.28
C LEU A 158 -10.57 6.30 10.49
N LEU A 159 -10.84 7.61 10.54
CA LEU A 159 -9.85 8.62 10.90
C LEU A 159 -9.46 8.53 12.38
N ASP A 160 -10.43 8.42 13.28
CA ASP A 160 -10.19 8.29 14.72
C ASP A 160 -9.38 7.03 15.06
N ASP A 161 -9.63 5.94 14.33
CA ASP A 161 -8.92 4.68 14.46
C ASP A 161 -7.52 4.68 13.79
N ASN A 162 -7.10 5.79 13.17
CA ASN A 162 -5.88 5.91 12.36
C ASN A 162 -5.75 4.83 11.25
N LEU A 163 -6.89 4.35 10.74
CA LEU A 163 -6.93 3.33 9.68
C LEU A 163 -6.86 3.95 8.28
N LEU A 164 -7.03 5.26 8.19
CA LEU A 164 -7.02 6.00 6.94
C LEU A 164 -5.85 6.99 6.92
N ALA A 165 -5.03 6.90 5.87
CA ALA A 165 -3.90 7.79 5.66
C ALA A 165 -4.32 9.03 4.86
N LEU A 166 -4.14 10.22 5.46
CA LEU A 166 -4.42 11.51 4.79
C LEU A 166 -3.34 11.87 3.75
N LYS A 167 -2.13 11.34 3.90
CA LYS A 167 -1.01 11.52 2.97
C LYS A 167 -0.48 10.15 2.57
N VAL A 168 -0.36 9.92 1.28
CA VAL A 168 0.21 8.68 0.74
C VAL A 168 1.60 8.99 0.22
N ARG A 169 2.61 8.31 0.76
CA ARG A 169 3.97 8.44 0.23
C ARG A 169 4.06 7.66 -1.09
N PRO A 170 4.86 8.11 -2.08
CA PRO A 170 5.00 7.42 -3.36
C PRO A 170 5.45 5.95 -3.26
N ILE A 171 6.17 5.58 -2.19
CA ILE A 171 6.66 4.23 -1.94
C ILE A 171 5.55 3.30 -1.41
N ASP A 172 4.49 3.86 -0.83
CA ASP A 172 3.39 3.13 -0.18
C ASP A 172 2.15 3.00 -1.08
N ILE A 173 2.30 3.25 -2.39
CA ILE A 173 1.21 3.11 -3.37
C ILE A 173 0.91 1.63 -3.59
N ALA A 174 -0.34 1.27 -3.36
CA ALA A 174 -0.89 -0.06 -3.55
C ALA A 174 -2.11 -0.03 -4.47
N GLU A 175 -2.51 -1.22 -4.93
CA GLU A 175 -3.67 -1.41 -5.80
C GLU A 175 -4.68 -2.34 -5.14
N SER A 176 -5.96 -2.08 -5.38
CA SER A 176 -7.02 -2.95 -4.88
C SER A 176 -7.11 -4.23 -5.70
N GLU A 177 -7.80 -5.22 -5.13
CA GLU A 177 -8.39 -6.28 -5.93
C GLU A 177 -9.31 -5.69 -7.02
N ARG A 178 -9.44 -6.43 -8.13
CA ARG A 178 -10.30 -6.05 -9.25
C ARG A 178 -11.78 -6.19 -8.85
N LEU A 179 -12.49 -5.07 -8.78
CA LEU A 179 -13.92 -5.05 -8.49
C LEU A 179 -14.71 -5.23 -9.80
N VAL A 180 -15.36 -6.38 -9.93
CA VAL A 180 -16.19 -6.69 -11.11
C VAL A 180 -17.53 -5.96 -11.02
N ILE A 181 -17.77 -5.01 -11.93
CA ILE A 181 -19.05 -4.32 -12.06
C ILE A 181 -19.59 -4.56 -13.48
N SER A 182 -20.85 -4.94 -13.62
CA SER A 182 -21.43 -5.08 -14.97
C SER A 182 -21.41 -3.75 -15.71
N ARG A 183 -21.01 -3.75 -16.98
CA ARG A 183 -20.92 -2.55 -17.85
C ARG A 183 -22.12 -1.63 -17.73
N THR A 184 -23.34 -2.17 -17.82
CA THR A 184 -24.57 -1.39 -17.72
C THR A 184 -24.69 -0.71 -16.36
N ALA A 185 -24.42 -1.43 -15.26
CA ALA A 185 -24.45 -0.84 -13.92
C ALA A 185 -23.38 0.26 -13.76
N TYR A 186 -22.18 0.06 -14.32
CA TYR A 186 -21.09 1.03 -14.25
C TYR A 186 -21.50 2.38 -14.86
N TYR A 187 -21.98 2.39 -16.10
CA TYR A 187 -22.36 3.65 -16.76
C TYR A 187 -23.54 4.37 -16.10
N TRP A 188 -24.47 3.64 -15.50
CA TRP A 188 -25.65 4.25 -14.89
C TRP A 188 -25.41 4.75 -13.46
N TYR A 189 -24.61 4.04 -12.68
CA TYR A 189 -24.36 4.43 -11.30
C TYR A 189 -22.99 4.01 -10.76
N GLY A 190 -22.47 2.84 -11.15
CA GLY A 190 -21.24 2.28 -10.58
C GLY A 190 -19.99 3.13 -10.78
N GLY A 191 -19.88 3.84 -11.92
CA GLY A 191 -18.78 4.78 -12.15
C GLY A 191 -18.85 5.99 -11.23
N ASN A 192 -20.04 6.56 -11.02
CA ASN A 192 -20.23 7.65 -10.05
C ASN A 192 -19.97 7.16 -8.61
N VAL A 193 -20.34 5.92 -8.28
CA VAL A 193 -19.99 5.31 -6.98
C VAL A 193 -18.47 5.21 -6.82
N ALA A 194 -17.76 4.70 -7.82
CA ALA A 194 -16.30 4.56 -7.78
C ALA A 194 -15.60 5.91 -7.64
N ASP A 195 -15.94 6.89 -8.48
CA ASP A 195 -15.39 8.26 -8.48
C ASP A 195 -15.63 8.99 -7.15
N ARG A 196 -16.80 8.80 -6.53
CA ARG A 196 -17.11 9.43 -5.25
C ARG A 196 -16.37 8.77 -4.09
N ILE A 197 -16.32 7.44 -4.08
CA ILE A 197 -15.59 6.68 -3.05
C ILE A 197 -14.09 6.97 -3.13
N SER A 198 -13.55 7.09 -4.34
CA SER A 198 -12.14 7.42 -4.54
C SER A 198 -11.82 8.79 -3.92
N LYS A 199 -12.65 9.80 -4.18
CA LYS A 199 -12.54 11.14 -3.56
C LYS A 199 -12.75 11.16 -2.04
N ILE A 200 -13.66 10.35 -1.51
CA ILE A 200 -13.95 10.31 -0.06
C ILE A 200 -12.77 9.73 0.73
N PHE A 201 -12.14 8.66 0.21
CA PHE A 201 -11.07 7.96 0.91
C PHE A 201 -9.66 8.32 0.40
N GLY A 202 -9.54 9.28 -0.51
CA GLY A 202 -8.26 9.76 -1.03
C GLY A 202 -7.53 8.74 -1.90
N THR A 203 -8.27 8.02 -2.75
CA THR A 203 -7.73 7.10 -3.76
C THR A 203 -8.08 7.60 -5.17
N ILE A 204 -7.46 7.01 -6.19
CA ILE A 204 -7.82 7.18 -7.60
C ILE A 204 -8.47 5.90 -8.09
N ASP A 205 -9.63 6.02 -8.74
CA ASP A 205 -10.27 4.91 -9.44
C ASP A 205 -9.80 4.81 -10.89
N VAL A 206 -9.55 3.59 -11.34
CA VAL A 206 -9.16 3.25 -12.72
C VAL A 206 -10.13 2.22 -13.26
N TYR A 207 -10.73 2.54 -14.40
CA TYR A 207 -11.69 1.67 -15.09
C TYR A 207 -11.02 0.88 -16.21
N LEU A 208 -10.89 -0.43 -16.04
CA LEU A 208 -10.11 -1.32 -16.90
C LEU A 208 -10.93 -1.97 -18.02
N TRP A 209 -11.87 -1.22 -18.62
CA TRP A 209 -12.70 -1.74 -19.72
C TRP A 209 -11.94 -2.06 -21.00
N ASN A 210 -10.80 -1.41 -21.22
CA ASN A 210 -10.01 -1.51 -22.45
C ASN A 210 -8.98 -2.65 -22.43
N GLU A 211 -9.00 -3.58 -21.47
CA GLU A 211 -8.19 -4.80 -21.60
C GLU A 211 -8.74 -5.61 -22.78
N ILE A 212 -8.11 -5.44 -23.94
CA ILE A 212 -8.54 -5.83 -25.32
C ILE A 212 -9.07 -7.27 -25.45
N PHE A 213 -8.81 -8.15 -24.47
CA PHE A 213 -9.12 -9.57 -24.50
C PHE A 213 -10.00 -10.09 -23.35
N ASP A 214 -10.33 -9.28 -22.33
CA ASP A 214 -11.20 -9.70 -21.22
C ASP A 214 -12.56 -8.97 -21.29
N PRO A 215 -13.70 -9.68 -21.38
CA PRO A 215 -15.02 -9.05 -21.38
C PRO A 215 -15.42 -8.45 -20.01
N ARG A 216 -14.56 -8.54 -18.99
CA ARG A 216 -14.84 -8.07 -17.63
C ARG A 216 -14.51 -6.58 -17.49
N SER A 217 -15.52 -5.82 -17.07
CA SER A 217 -15.36 -4.40 -16.72
C SER A 217 -14.98 -4.33 -15.25
N ASP A 218 -13.69 -4.11 -15.00
CA ASP A 218 -13.15 -4.09 -13.65
C ASP A 218 -12.79 -2.66 -13.23
N VAL A 219 -13.03 -2.35 -11.96
CA VAL A 219 -12.59 -1.11 -11.32
C VAL A 219 -11.46 -1.45 -10.36
N VAL A 220 -10.37 -0.68 -10.42
CA VAL A 220 -9.23 -0.78 -9.52
C VAL A 220 -9.02 0.56 -8.83
N PHE A 221 -8.82 0.53 -7.52
CA PHE A 221 -8.45 1.70 -6.74
C PHE A 221 -6.93 1.72 -6.51
N ILE A 222 -6.33 2.90 -6.65
CA ILE A 222 -4.90 3.16 -6.48
C ILE A 222 -4.74 4.21 -5.38
N GLY A 223 -3.85 3.95 -4.41
CA GLY A 223 -3.75 4.78 -3.21
C GLY A 223 -2.88 4.12 -2.14
N GLY A 224 -2.95 4.62 -0.90
CA GLY A 224 -2.31 3.95 0.23
C GLY A 224 -2.97 2.59 0.52
N ALA A 225 -2.19 1.60 0.95
CA ALA A 225 -2.65 0.22 1.17
C ALA A 225 -3.96 0.09 1.98
N SER A 226 -4.07 0.84 3.09
CA SER A 226 -5.29 0.86 3.91
C SER A 226 -6.46 1.54 3.19
N ASN A 227 -6.23 2.71 2.59
CA ASN A 227 -7.26 3.48 1.88
C ASN A 227 -7.85 2.68 0.72
N VAL A 228 -6.99 2.01 -0.05
CA VAL A 228 -7.35 1.18 -1.20
C VAL A 228 -8.21 -0.01 -0.77
N THR A 229 -7.84 -0.67 0.33
CA THR A 229 -8.63 -1.78 0.90
C THR A 229 -10.00 -1.31 1.36
N ILE A 230 -10.07 -0.13 2.00
CA ILE A 230 -11.32 0.47 2.45
C ILE A 230 -12.20 0.87 1.25
N SER A 231 -11.65 1.57 0.26
CA SER A 231 -12.36 1.97 -0.97
C SER A 231 -12.98 0.77 -1.67
N TYR A 232 -12.21 -0.32 -1.81
CA TYR A 232 -12.71 -1.57 -2.40
C TYR A 232 -13.88 -2.16 -1.62
N LEU A 233 -13.73 -2.36 -0.31
CA LEU A 233 -14.76 -2.98 0.54
C LEU A 233 -16.05 -2.13 0.60
N VAL A 234 -15.91 -0.82 0.73
CA VAL A 234 -17.04 0.11 0.75
C VAL A 234 -17.75 0.14 -0.61
N CYS A 235 -16.99 0.20 -1.72
CA CYS A 235 -17.55 0.19 -3.06
C CYS A 235 -18.30 -1.11 -3.36
N GLN A 236 -17.72 -2.26 -2.99
CA GLN A 236 -18.36 -3.57 -3.13
C GLN A 236 -19.69 -3.61 -2.35
N ARG A 237 -19.69 -3.12 -1.10
CA ARG A 237 -20.88 -3.14 -0.26
C ARG A 237 -21.98 -2.20 -0.78
N LEU A 238 -21.62 -0.99 -1.19
CA LEU A 238 -22.55 -0.02 -1.76
C LEU A 238 -23.14 -0.52 -3.08
N CYS A 239 -22.33 -1.12 -3.97
CA CYS A 239 -22.83 -1.71 -5.22
C CYS A 239 -23.89 -2.80 -4.96
N GLN A 240 -23.69 -3.63 -3.92
CA GLN A 240 -24.68 -4.63 -3.52
C GLN A 240 -25.98 -4.00 -3.00
N LEU A 241 -25.88 -2.97 -2.16
CA LEU A 241 -27.05 -2.27 -1.61
C LEU A 241 -27.81 -1.52 -2.70
N PHE A 242 -27.13 -0.81 -3.60
CA PHE A 242 -27.76 -0.11 -4.72
C PHE A 242 -28.44 -1.07 -5.70
N LYS A 243 -27.90 -2.29 -5.89
CA LYS A 243 -28.59 -3.34 -6.63
C LYS A 243 -29.91 -3.75 -5.96
N GLN A 244 -29.94 -3.80 -4.63
CA GLN A 244 -31.18 -4.07 -3.88
C GLN A 244 -32.18 -2.92 -3.99
N VAL A 245 -31.74 -1.66 -3.83
CA VAL A 245 -32.57 -0.46 -4.01
C VAL A 245 -33.19 -0.44 -5.41
N LYS A 246 -32.40 -0.68 -6.45
CA LYS A 246 -32.89 -0.79 -7.83
C LYS A 246 -33.95 -1.88 -7.98
N THR A 247 -33.75 -3.03 -7.34
CA THR A 247 -34.69 -4.15 -7.42
C THR A 247 -36.01 -3.84 -6.71
N GLU A 248 -35.96 -3.19 -5.55
CA GLU A 248 -37.15 -2.74 -4.82
C GLU A 248 -37.91 -1.66 -5.60
N TYR A 249 -37.20 -0.68 -6.18
CA TYR A 249 -37.81 0.34 -7.04
C TYR A 249 -38.45 -0.28 -8.29
N LYS A 250 -37.81 -1.28 -8.91
CA LYS A 250 -38.43 -2.02 -10.03
C LYS A 250 -39.72 -2.73 -9.64
N LYS A 251 -39.85 -3.21 -8.40
CA LYS A 251 -41.09 -3.82 -7.90
C LYS A 251 -42.21 -2.77 -7.73
N SER A 252 -41.87 -1.54 -7.34
CA SER A 252 -42.86 -0.48 -7.12
C SER A 252 -43.43 0.11 -8.42
N LEU A 253 -42.71 0.02 -9.54
CA LEU A 253 -43.15 0.49 -10.87
C LEU A 253 -44.38 -0.25 -11.47
N GLY A 254 -44.93 -1.26 -10.78
CA GLY A 254 -46.17 -1.94 -11.16
C GLY A 254 -46.06 -2.83 -12.40
N LYS A 255 -47.13 -3.57 -12.75
CA LYS A 255 -47.11 -4.54 -13.87
C LYS A 255 -47.32 -3.90 -15.25
N PHE A 256 -47.88 -2.69 -15.32
CA PHE A 256 -48.39 -2.07 -16.55
C PHE A 256 -47.34 -1.41 -17.46
N ILE A 257 -46.08 -1.30 -17.03
CA ILE A 257 -45.01 -0.72 -17.84
C ILE A 257 -44.25 -1.83 -18.61
N ASN A 258 -43.85 -1.55 -19.85
CA ASN A 258 -43.03 -2.45 -20.66
C ASN A 258 -41.69 -2.76 -19.98
N ALA A 259 -41.19 -3.99 -20.13
CA ALA A 259 -39.97 -4.45 -19.44
C ALA A 259 -38.73 -3.58 -19.72
N ARG A 260 -38.53 -3.13 -20.97
CA ARG A 260 -37.43 -2.25 -21.36
C ARG A 260 -37.54 -0.87 -20.70
N SER A 261 -38.72 -0.25 -20.78
CA SER A 261 -38.99 1.05 -20.16
C SER A 261 -38.87 1.00 -18.64
N LYS A 262 -39.22 -0.12 -17.99
CA LYS A 262 -38.98 -0.32 -16.54
C LYS A 262 -37.50 -0.30 -16.18
N GLU A 263 -36.66 -0.89 -17.03
CA GLU A 263 -35.22 -0.92 -16.79
C GLU A 263 -34.61 0.47 -16.93
N ASP A 264 -35.00 1.21 -17.97
CA ASP A 264 -34.52 2.58 -18.22
C ASP A 264 -34.95 3.55 -17.11
N ILE A 265 -36.21 3.49 -16.66
CA ILE A 265 -36.71 4.31 -15.54
C ILE A 265 -35.98 3.96 -14.24
N ALA A 266 -35.74 2.67 -13.98
CA ALA A 266 -34.99 2.26 -12.80
C ALA A 266 -33.53 2.70 -12.85
N ASN A 267 -32.90 2.69 -14.03
CA ASN A 267 -31.55 3.17 -14.23
C ASN A 267 -31.44 4.69 -14.00
N ASP A 268 -32.36 5.48 -14.55
CA ASP A 268 -32.40 6.94 -14.34
C ASP A 268 -32.64 7.29 -12.86
N TYR A 269 -33.54 6.56 -12.19
CA TYR A 269 -33.74 6.69 -10.76
C TYR A 269 -32.44 6.43 -9.97
N MET A 270 -31.72 5.34 -10.31
CA MET A 270 -30.47 5.00 -9.61
C MET A 270 -29.37 6.03 -9.83
N ALA A 271 -29.26 6.62 -11.02
CA ALA A 271 -28.30 7.68 -11.29
C ALA A 271 -28.51 8.88 -10.36
N ARG A 272 -29.77 9.31 -10.20
CA ARG A 272 -30.15 10.40 -9.28
C ARG A 272 -29.97 10.00 -7.82
N PHE A 273 -30.36 8.77 -7.47
CA PHE A 273 -30.25 8.25 -6.11
C PHE A 273 -28.80 8.22 -5.63
N VAL A 274 -27.89 7.71 -6.46
CA VAL A 274 -26.46 7.66 -6.13
C VAL A 274 -25.87 9.06 -6.05
N SER A 275 -26.25 9.97 -6.96
CA SER A 275 -25.79 11.35 -6.89
C SER A 275 -26.16 12.03 -5.58
N GLY A 276 -27.38 11.84 -5.08
CA GLY A 276 -27.83 12.42 -3.80
C GLY A 276 -27.32 11.68 -2.57
N ALA A 277 -27.20 10.34 -2.63
CA ALA A 277 -26.70 9.52 -1.52
C ALA A 277 -25.21 9.74 -1.22
N LEU A 278 -24.45 10.23 -2.21
CA LEU A 278 -23.00 10.46 -2.12
C LEU A 278 -22.62 11.95 -2.12
N GLU A 279 -23.59 12.86 -1.99
CA GLU A 279 -23.39 14.31 -1.93
C GLU A 279 -23.09 14.81 -0.50
N PRO A 280 -22.37 15.94 -0.36
CA PRO A 280 -20.92 15.99 -0.22
C PRO A 280 -20.43 15.45 1.14
N VAL A 281 -19.95 14.21 1.14
CA VAL A 281 -19.02 13.71 2.16
C VAL A 281 -17.68 14.44 1.97
N ARG A 282 -17.03 14.87 3.06
CA ARG A 282 -15.73 15.56 3.01
C ARG A 282 -14.76 14.78 2.12
N MET A 283 -14.26 15.42 1.07
CA MET A 283 -13.28 14.80 0.16
C MET A 283 -11.88 14.92 0.76
N MET A 284 -11.09 13.86 0.65
CA MET A 284 -9.70 13.87 1.03
C MET A 284 -8.86 14.25 -0.17
N TYR A 285 -8.47 15.52 -0.20
CA TYR A 285 -7.72 16.11 -1.30
C TYR A 285 -6.40 16.70 -0.78
N ASP A 286 -5.30 16.16 -1.29
CA ASP A 286 -3.93 16.65 -1.08
C ASP A 286 -3.26 16.65 -2.45
N GLU A 287 -2.87 17.83 -2.94
CA GLU A 287 -2.39 18.01 -4.33
C GLU A 287 -1.17 17.14 -4.63
N ASP A 288 -0.20 17.10 -3.71
CA ASP A 288 1.03 16.32 -3.85
C ASP A 288 0.75 14.82 -3.92
N THR A 289 -0.13 14.33 -3.03
CA THR A 289 -0.55 12.92 -3.02
C THR A 289 -1.31 12.57 -4.30
N GLN A 290 -2.25 13.43 -4.74
CA GLN A 290 -3.05 13.19 -5.93
C GLN A 290 -2.21 13.18 -7.21
N LEU A 291 -1.22 14.08 -7.32
CA LEU A 291 -0.29 14.10 -8.43
C LEU A 291 0.52 12.80 -8.51
N ALA A 292 1.08 12.34 -7.38
CA ALA A 292 1.87 11.11 -7.34
C ALA A 292 1.03 9.87 -7.71
N LEU A 293 -0.22 9.81 -7.26
CA LEU A 293 -1.15 8.74 -7.63
C LEU A 293 -1.51 8.79 -9.12
N PHE A 294 -1.72 10.00 -9.66
CA PHE A 294 -2.05 10.18 -11.07
C PHE A 294 -0.88 9.81 -11.98
N GLU A 295 0.35 10.19 -11.62
CA GLU A 295 1.57 9.77 -12.34
C GLU A 295 1.74 8.25 -12.32
N TYR A 296 1.53 7.61 -11.16
CA TYR A 296 1.56 6.15 -11.07
C TYR A 296 0.52 5.49 -11.98
N ALA A 297 -0.72 5.98 -11.92
CA ALA A 297 -1.82 5.44 -12.72
C ALA A 297 -1.61 5.67 -14.22
N GLY A 298 -1.14 6.85 -14.62
CA GLY A 298 -0.83 7.18 -16.01
C GLY A 298 0.32 6.34 -16.58
N ASN A 299 1.35 6.06 -15.77
CA ASN A 299 2.45 5.21 -16.19
C ASN A 299 2.05 3.73 -16.35
N LYS A 300 1.18 3.23 -15.46
CA LYS A 300 0.80 1.81 -15.44
C LYS A 300 -0.43 1.47 -16.29
N TYR A 301 -1.39 2.38 -16.37
CA TYR A 301 -2.66 2.25 -17.10
C TYR A 301 -2.88 3.38 -18.12
N PRO A 302 -1.93 3.63 -19.04
CA PRO A 302 -2.04 4.72 -20.01
C PRO A 302 -3.29 4.58 -20.90
N TYR A 303 -3.73 3.35 -21.16
CA TYR A 303 -4.89 3.05 -21.99
C TYR A 303 -6.26 3.32 -21.32
N ALA A 304 -6.27 3.53 -20.00
CA ALA A 304 -7.48 3.79 -19.21
C ALA A 304 -7.59 5.26 -18.77
N MET A 305 -6.49 6.01 -18.84
CA MET A 305 -6.40 7.42 -18.40
C MET A 305 -6.34 8.44 -19.56
N ASN A 306 -6.37 7.97 -20.82
CA ASN A 306 -6.39 8.80 -22.03
C ASN A 306 -7.81 9.25 -22.44
#